data_AF-A0A2U2N9C0-F1
#
_entry.id   AF-A0A2U2N9C0-F1
#
_cell.length_a   1.000
_cell.length_b   1.000
_cell.length_c   1.000
_cell.angle_alpha   90.00
_cell.angle_beta   90.00
_cell.angle_gamma   90.00
#
_symmetry.space_group_name_H-M   'P 1'
#
loop_
_entity.id
_entity.type
_entity.pdbx_description
1 polymer ?
#
loop_
_entity_poly.entity_id
_entity_poly.type
_entity_poly.pdbx_seq_one_letter_code
_entity_poly.pdbx_strand_id
1 'polypeptide(L)'
;MRRERHDGGRPMKTPRHPPFTSKQQNEDVRTETDWMRGDERLARRVWLRRRGHWILFTLAAVSVSMGVAGLILAPLDDWMKRSTHGDPPFDVGMVVVVLVPTAAVLYAASYLLWRLRGRPEHLLAASTKGWPVRPVAFPDSKDDDGDSVRADIEYILFTQDADRTFAVPLRAGSGTRTGVVTVRDGRIRLDEVRDVPARRLRPADGRNVWLEDGLEYDDDSDALLVIGRTQPVS
;
A
#
# COMPACT_ATOMS: atom_id res chain seq x y z
N MET A 1 -29.60 -32.04 88.29
CA MET A 1 -28.21 -31.93 87.82
C MET A 1 -27.95 -33.09 86.87
N ARG A 2 -28.04 -32.86 85.56
CA ARG A 2 -26.99 -32.42 84.61
C ARG A 2 -26.46 -33.65 83.86
N ARG A 3 -27.02 -33.84 82.66
CA ARG A 3 -26.54 -34.75 81.61
C ARG A 3 -25.41 -34.04 80.87
N GLU A 4 -24.31 -34.72 80.60
CA GLU A 4 -23.38 -34.34 79.53
C GLU A 4 -23.25 -35.52 78.55
N ARG A 5 -23.58 -35.20 77.29
CA ARG A 5 -23.54 -36.06 76.12
C ARG A 5 -22.17 -35.89 75.45
N HIS A 6 -21.72 -36.97 74.83
CA HIS A 6 -20.73 -36.98 73.77
C HIS A 6 -21.06 -35.98 72.67
N ASP A 7 -20.06 -35.23 72.21
CA ASP A 7 -20.07 -34.63 70.87
C ASP A 7 -18.75 -34.92 70.15
N GLY A 8 -18.90 -35.52 68.97
CA GLY A 8 -17.81 -35.92 68.10
C GLY A 8 -17.27 -34.73 67.30
N GLY A 9 -15.94 -34.64 67.23
CA GLY A 9 -15.24 -33.64 66.43
C GLY A 9 -15.49 -33.81 64.93
N ARG A 10 -15.84 -32.71 64.26
CA ARG A 10 -15.80 -32.60 62.79
C ARG A 10 -14.44 -32.06 62.35
N PRO A 11 -13.84 -32.59 61.27
CA PRO A 11 -12.61 -32.03 60.72
C PRO A 11 -12.86 -30.73 59.94
N MET A 12 -11.92 -29.81 60.08
CA MET A 12 -11.82 -28.49 59.45
C MET A 12 -11.72 -28.63 57.92
N LYS A 13 -12.63 -27.97 57.19
CA LYS A 13 -12.53 -27.80 55.72
C LYS A 13 -11.57 -26.64 55.43
N THR A 14 -10.46 -26.94 54.78
CA THR A 14 -9.58 -25.93 54.16
C THR A 14 -10.32 -25.19 53.03
N PRO A 15 -10.08 -23.88 52.84
CA PRO A 15 -10.65 -23.14 51.72
C PRO A 15 -10.01 -23.59 50.41
N ARG A 16 -10.82 -24.08 49.47
CA ARG A 16 -10.39 -24.30 48.08
C ARG A 16 -10.27 -22.93 47.41
N HIS A 17 -9.04 -22.54 47.05
CA HIS A 17 -8.85 -21.50 46.05
C HIS A 17 -9.55 -21.93 44.75
N PRO A 18 -10.27 -21.03 44.06
CA PRO A 18 -10.82 -21.35 42.75
C PRO A 18 -9.68 -21.63 41.76
N PRO A 19 -9.84 -22.58 40.84
CA PRO A 19 -8.84 -22.83 39.82
C PRO A 19 -8.72 -21.59 38.93
N PHE A 20 -7.51 -21.07 38.79
CA PHE A 20 -7.17 -20.12 37.73
C PHE A 20 -7.58 -20.77 36.40
N THR A 21 -8.53 -20.15 35.72
CA THR A 21 -9.08 -20.59 34.45
C THR A 21 -8.02 -20.51 33.37
N SER A 22 -7.39 -21.64 33.07
CA SER A 22 -6.43 -21.85 31.96
C SER A 22 -6.98 -21.47 30.58
N LYS A 23 -8.29 -21.21 30.44
CA LYS A 23 -8.91 -20.69 29.22
C LYS A 23 -8.57 -19.23 28.94
N GLN A 24 -8.55 -18.36 29.96
CA GLN A 24 -8.23 -16.93 29.75
C GLN A 24 -6.77 -16.73 29.36
N GLN A 25 -5.85 -17.50 29.96
CA GLN A 25 -4.43 -17.44 29.63
C GLN A 25 -4.14 -17.92 28.20
N ASN A 26 -4.97 -18.80 27.63
CA ASN A 26 -4.84 -19.24 26.24
C ASN A 26 -5.54 -18.30 25.24
N GLU A 27 -6.54 -17.52 25.66
CA GLU A 27 -7.14 -16.47 24.83
C GLU A 27 -6.22 -15.24 24.73
N ASP A 28 -5.53 -14.89 25.82
CA ASP A 28 -4.56 -13.79 25.84
C ASP A 28 -3.28 -14.13 25.03
N VAL A 29 -2.83 -15.39 25.04
CA VAL A 29 -1.70 -15.83 24.20
C VAL A 29 -2.08 -15.99 22.73
N ARG A 30 -3.35 -16.31 22.42
CA ARG A 30 -3.86 -16.35 21.03
C ARG A 30 -4.08 -14.97 20.43
N THR A 31 -4.37 -13.95 21.23
CA THR A 31 -4.59 -12.58 20.73
C THR A 31 -3.30 -11.85 20.38
N GLU A 32 -2.15 -12.25 20.96
CA GLU A 32 -0.83 -11.70 20.59
C GLU A 32 -0.22 -12.39 19.35
N THR A 33 -0.64 -13.63 19.03
CA THR A 33 -0.10 -14.42 17.91
C THR A 33 -0.65 -14.06 16.53
N ASP A 34 -1.64 -13.18 16.42
CA ASP A 34 -2.23 -12.73 15.13
C ASP A 34 -1.71 -11.37 14.62
N TRP A 35 -0.86 -10.69 15.40
CA TRP A 35 -0.27 -9.41 14.97
C TRP A 35 0.95 -9.64 14.09
N MET A 36 0.88 -9.19 12.84
CA MET A 36 2.05 -9.15 11.97
C MET A 36 2.79 -7.84 12.15
N ARG A 37 4.10 -7.93 12.37
CA ARG A 37 4.97 -6.75 12.41
C ARG A 37 5.16 -6.23 10.99
N GLY A 38 5.02 -4.92 10.81
CA GLY A 38 5.37 -4.26 9.56
C GLY A 38 6.88 -4.35 9.27
N ASP A 39 7.24 -4.53 8.00
CA ASP A 39 8.62 -4.64 7.52
C ASP A 39 9.00 -3.41 6.68
N GLU A 40 10.00 -2.65 7.15
CA GLU A 40 10.55 -1.47 6.47
C GLU A 40 11.28 -1.82 5.15
N ARG A 41 11.94 -2.99 5.08
CA ARG A 41 12.65 -3.44 3.88
C ARG A 41 11.65 -3.83 2.81
N LEU A 42 10.57 -4.49 3.20
CA LEU A 42 9.45 -4.76 2.30
C LEU A 42 8.81 -3.44 1.84
N ALA A 43 8.54 -2.50 2.75
CA ALA A 43 7.99 -1.19 2.40
C ALA A 43 8.85 -0.45 1.38
N ARG A 44 10.17 -0.46 1.56
CA ARG A 44 11.11 0.15 0.62
C ARG A 44 11.03 -0.52 -0.76
N ARG A 45 10.96 -1.85 -0.82
CA ARG A 45 10.84 -2.58 -2.09
C ARG A 45 9.51 -2.29 -2.78
N VAL A 46 8.39 -2.37 -2.07
CA VAL A 46 7.06 -2.10 -2.61
C VAL A 46 6.98 -0.65 -3.11
N TRP A 47 7.46 0.31 -2.32
CA TRP A 47 7.49 1.73 -2.69
C TRP A 47 8.33 2.02 -3.94
N LEU A 48 9.46 1.32 -4.12
CA LEU A 48 10.26 1.42 -5.34
C LEU A 48 9.57 0.73 -6.53
N ARG A 49 8.86 -0.39 -6.27
CA ARG A 49 8.15 -1.17 -7.31
C ARG A 49 6.95 -0.43 -7.88
N ARG A 50 6.28 0.44 -7.11
CA ARG A 50 5.26 1.43 -7.57
C ARG A 50 5.69 2.22 -8.82
N ARG A 51 6.96 2.14 -9.20
CA ARG A 51 7.62 3.07 -10.11
C ARG A 51 8.48 2.35 -11.13
N GLY A 52 8.35 1.03 -11.26
CA GLY A 52 9.09 0.21 -12.23
C GLY A 52 8.79 0.59 -13.68
N HIS A 53 7.54 0.95 -13.98
CA HIS A 53 7.12 1.44 -15.31
C HIS A 53 7.82 2.73 -15.74
N TRP A 54 8.44 3.44 -14.80
CA TRP A 54 9.12 4.69 -15.09
C TRP A 54 10.38 4.52 -15.95
N ILE A 55 11.08 3.38 -15.84
CA ILE A 55 12.24 3.09 -16.69
C ILE A 55 11.81 2.98 -18.15
N LEU A 56 10.68 2.31 -18.41
CA LEU A 56 10.11 2.20 -19.75
C LEU A 56 9.65 3.56 -20.28
N PHE A 57 9.00 4.38 -19.45
CA PHE A 57 8.65 5.75 -19.82
C PHE A 57 9.87 6.60 -20.17
N THR A 58 10.97 6.46 -19.42
CA THR A 58 12.22 7.19 -19.68
C THR A 58 12.84 6.78 -21.01
N LEU A 59 12.86 5.48 -21.31
CA LEU A 59 13.34 4.97 -22.60
C LEU A 59 12.47 5.45 -23.76
N ALA A 60 11.14 5.41 -23.60
CA ALA A 60 10.19 5.89 -24.59
C ALA A 60 10.35 7.41 -24.82
N ALA A 61 10.48 8.20 -23.75
CA ALA A 61 10.70 9.63 -23.82
C ALA A 61 12.00 9.96 -24.58
N VAL A 62 13.12 9.31 -24.25
CA VAL A 62 14.39 9.49 -24.98
C VAL A 62 14.23 9.15 -26.47
N SER A 63 13.52 8.06 -26.78
CA SER A 63 13.28 7.62 -28.15
C SER A 63 12.45 8.63 -28.96
N VAL A 64 11.36 9.13 -28.36
CA VAL A 64 10.52 10.18 -28.96
C VAL A 64 11.31 11.48 -29.10
N SER A 65 12.08 11.88 -28.10
CA SER A 65 12.93 13.06 -28.14
C SER A 65 13.97 12.98 -29.26
N MET A 66 14.55 11.80 -29.52
CA MET A 66 15.44 11.58 -30.66
C MET A 66 14.72 11.71 -32.01
N GLY A 67 13.49 11.18 -32.11
CA GLY A 67 12.67 11.36 -33.30
C GLY A 67 12.37 12.84 -33.58
N VAL A 68 11.97 13.58 -32.54
CA VAL A 68 11.72 15.03 -32.64
C VAL A 68 13.00 15.80 -32.99
N ALA A 69 14.12 15.45 -32.37
CA ALA A 69 15.43 16.03 -32.67
C ALA A 69 15.79 15.91 -34.15
N GLY A 70 15.56 14.73 -34.75
CA GLY A 70 15.77 14.51 -36.18
C GLY A 70 14.87 15.39 -37.07
N LEU A 71 13.62 15.62 -36.67
CA LEU A 71 12.66 16.44 -37.42
C LEU A 71 12.98 17.94 -37.36
N ILE A 72 13.50 18.42 -36.24
CA ILE A 72 13.85 19.84 -36.06
C ILE A 72 15.26 20.18 -36.55
N LEU A 73 16.12 19.19 -36.77
CA LEU A 73 17.53 19.41 -37.12
C LEU A 73 17.69 20.17 -38.43
N ALA A 74 17.03 19.70 -39.49
CA ALA A 74 17.11 20.30 -40.82
C ALA A 74 16.62 21.77 -40.86
N PRO A 75 15.42 22.11 -40.37
CA PRO A 75 14.96 23.51 -40.39
C PRO A 75 15.80 24.41 -39.48
N LEU A 76 16.33 23.89 -38.37
CA LEU A 76 17.18 24.65 -37.45
C LEU A 76 18.55 24.96 -38.07
N ASP A 77 19.18 23.97 -38.72
CA ASP A 77 20.45 24.12 -39.42
C ASP A 77 20.34 25.13 -40.58
N ASP A 78 19.27 25.03 -41.38
CA ASP A 78 18.99 25.98 -42.47
C ASP A 78 18.74 27.41 -41.98
N TRP A 79 18.10 27.57 -40.83
CA TRP A 79 17.89 28.89 -40.22
C TRP A 79 19.20 29.46 -39.67
N MET A 80 20.03 28.62 -39.03
CA MET A 80 21.30 29.07 -38.45
C MET A 80 22.28 29.50 -39.53
N LYS A 81 22.43 28.70 -40.61
CA LYS A 81 23.26 29.05 -41.78
C LYS A 81 22.84 30.37 -42.41
N ARG A 82 21.53 30.65 -42.49
CA ARG A 82 21.02 31.95 -42.97
C ARG A 82 21.37 33.10 -42.04
N SER A 83 21.33 32.86 -40.73
CA SER A 83 21.55 33.90 -39.71
C SER A 83 23.03 34.20 -39.47
N THR A 84 23.92 33.24 -39.71
CA THR A 84 25.38 33.37 -39.51
C THR A 84 26.17 33.57 -40.81
N HIS A 85 25.49 33.91 -41.92
CA HIS A 85 26.11 34.07 -43.25
C HIS A 85 26.90 32.84 -43.72
N GLY A 86 26.43 31.64 -43.35
CA GLY A 86 27.02 30.36 -43.76
C GLY A 86 28.10 29.83 -42.82
N ASP A 87 28.50 30.56 -41.78
CA ASP A 87 29.58 30.16 -40.88
C ASP A 87 29.09 30.03 -39.42
N PRO A 88 28.38 28.94 -39.08
CA PRO A 88 27.89 28.73 -37.72
C PRO A 88 29.07 28.46 -36.77
N PRO A 89 29.05 29.03 -35.55
CA PRO A 89 30.15 28.88 -34.58
C PRO A 89 30.27 27.45 -34.00
N PHE A 90 29.28 26.59 -34.22
CA PHE A 90 29.27 25.19 -33.78
C PHE A 90 28.36 24.33 -34.67
N ASP A 91 28.59 23.01 -34.63
CA ASP A 91 27.74 22.03 -35.30
C ASP A 91 26.40 21.86 -34.57
N VAL A 92 25.35 22.36 -35.19
CA VAL A 92 23.96 22.31 -34.70
C VAL A 92 23.49 20.86 -34.50
N GLY A 93 23.90 19.96 -35.40
CA GLY A 93 23.63 18.53 -35.31
C GLY A 93 24.17 17.95 -34.03
N MET A 94 25.45 18.23 -33.74
CA MET A 94 26.11 17.76 -32.53
C MET A 94 25.43 18.31 -31.26
N VAL A 95 25.09 19.61 -31.25
CA VAL A 95 24.42 20.23 -30.10
C VAL A 95 23.06 19.60 -29.85
N VAL A 96 22.21 19.45 -30.86
CA VAL A 96 20.87 18.88 -30.70
C VAL A 96 20.93 17.41 -30.28
N VAL A 97 21.83 16.61 -30.88
CA VAL A 97 22.01 15.18 -30.55
C VAL A 97 22.49 14.98 -29.11
N VAL A 98 23.24 15.92 -28.54
CA VAL A 98 23.71 15.83 -27.14
C VAL A 98 22.71 16.42 -26.16
N LEU A 99 22.14 17.58 -26.46
CA LEU A 99 21.36 18.38 -25.50
C LEU A 99 19.97 17.80 -25.28
N VAL A 100 19.34 17.27 -26.33
CA VAL A 100 18.00 16.65 -26.27
C VAL A 100 17.96 15.40 -25.38
N PRO A 101 18.80 14.37 -25.56
CA PRO A 101 18.80 13.22 -24.64
C PRO A 101 19.24 13.61 -23.23
N THR A 102 20.20 14.54 -23.09
CA THR A 102 20.62 15.02 -21.77
C THR A 102 19.46 15.68 -21.02
N ALA A 103 18.69 16.55 -21.69
CA ALA A 103 17.50 17.17 -21.14
C ALA A 103 16.40 16.15 -20.83
N ALA A 104 16.19 15.14 -21.69
CA ALA A 104 15.24 14.06 -21.42
C ALA A 104 15.63 13.25 -20.18
N VAL A 105 16.92 12.91 -20.02
CA VAL A 105 17.43 12.21 -18.84
C VAL A 105 17.32 13.07 -17.59
N LEU A 106 17.62 14.37 -17.67
CA LEU A 106 17.48 15.28 -16.53
C LEU A 106 16.01 15.49 -16.13
N TYR A 107 15.12 15.67 -17.10
CA TYR A 107 13.68 15.77 -16.85
C TYR A 107 13.16 14.50 -16.21
N ALA A 108 13.58 13.35 -16.74
CA ALA A 108 13.31 12.06 -16.17
C ALA A 108 13.81 12.00 -14.70
N ALA A 109 15.11 12.18 -14.46
CA ALA A 109 15.67 12.11 -13.12
C ALA A 109 14.98 13.07 -12.13
N SER A 110 14.64 14.28 -12.58
CA SER A 110 13.91 15.27 -11.80
C SER A 110 12.48 14.83 -11.48
N TYR A 111 11.77 14.26 -12.45
CA TYR A 111 10.44 13.68 -12.24
C TYR A 111 10.50 12.49 -11.28
N LEU A 112 11.50 11.62 -11.39
CA LEU A 112 11.72 10.54 -10.43
C LEU A 112 11.98 11.09 -9.04
N LEU A 113 12.85 12.09 -8.88
CA LEU A 113 13.14 12.75 -7.61
C LEU A 113 11.88 13.38 -7.01
N TRP A 114 11.10 14.11 -7.80
CA TRP A 114 9.84 14.69 -7.38
C TRP A 114 8.83 13.62 -6.96
N ARG A 115 8.71 12.54 -7.74
CA ARG A 115 7.83 11.44 -7.37
C ARG A 115 8.34 10.77 -6.10
N LEU A 116 9.67 10.60 -5.91
CA LEU A 116 10.32 9.92 -4.75
C LEU A 116 10.22 10.75 -3.47
N ARG A 117 10.10 12.08 -3.60
CA ARG A 117 9.62 12.93 -2.53
C ARG A 117 8.18 12.54 -2.17
N GLY A 118 7.94 12.28 -0.90
CA GLY A 118 6.63 11.90 -0.38
C GLY A 118 6.53 10.50 0.20
N ARG A 119 7.63 9.72 0.29
CA ARG A 119 7.64 8.53 1.15
C ARG A 119 7.52 8.99 2.61
N PRO A 120 6.51 8.55 3.37
CA PRO A 120 6.43 8.83 4.79
C PRO A 120 7.67 8.28 5.51
N GLU A 121 8.17 9.03 6.50
CA GLU A 121 9.17 8.51 7.42
C GLU A 121 8.57 7.31 8.18
N HIS A 122 9.40 6.30 8.46
CA HIS A 122 8.96 5.08 9.14
C HIS A 122 7.82 4.32 8.43
N LEU A 123 7.76 4.38 7.09
CA LEU A 123 6.82 3.57 6.32
C LEU A 123 7.13 2.07 6.47
N LEU A 124 6.12 1.33 6.88
CA LEU A 124 6.09 -0.12 7.06
C LEU A 124 5.17 -0.76 6.02
N ALA A 125 5.43 -2.04 5.74
CA ALA A 125 4.59 -2.85 4.88
C ALA A 125 4.31 -4.20 5.53
N ALA A 126 3.09 -4.69 5.36
CA ALA A 126 2.75 -6.06 5.64
C ALA A 126 2.23 -6.74 4.38
N SER A 127 2.60 -8.00 4.18
CA SER A 127 2.03 -8.80 3.10
C SER A 127 0.76 -9.50 3.56
N THR A 128 -0.24 -9.52 2.69
CA THR A 128 -1.52 -10.19 2.91
C THR A 128 -1.50 -11.65 2.42
N LYS A 129 -0.41 -12.11 1.79
CA LYS A 129 -0.29 -13.46 1.19
C LYS A 129 -0.46 -14.61 2.19
N GLY A 130 -0.20 -14.36 3.47
CA GLY A 130 -0.37 -15.34 4.54
C GLY A 130 -1.78 -15.36 5.16
N TRP A 131 -2.69 -14.49 4.73
CA TRP A 131 -4.02 -14.41 5.32
C TRP A 131 -4.91 -15.56 4.82
N PRO A 132 -5.85 -16.05 5.65
CA PRO A 132 -6.79 -17.09 5.24
C PRO A 132 -7.77 -16.65 4.14
N VAL A 133 -7.82 -15.34 3.87
CA VAL A 133 -8.70 -14.66 2.92
C VAL A 133 -7.90 -13.64 2.13
N ARG A 134 -8.34 -13.32 0.91
CA ARG A 134 -7.65 -12.34 0.07
C ARG A 134 -8.33 -10.97 0.15
N PRO A 135 -7.68 -9.93 0.65
CA PRO A 135 -8.22 -8.57 0.55
C PRO A 135 -8.18 -8.10 -0.90
N VAL A 136 -9.23 -7.38 -1.31
CA VAL A 136 -9.37 -6.81 -2.66
C VAL A 136 -9.79 -5.36 -2.55
N ALA A 137 -9.30 -4.51 -3.45
CA ALA A 137 -9.62 -3.08 -3.47
C ALA A 137 -11.07 -2.83 -3.90
N PHE A 138 -11.57 -3.65 -4.81
CA PHE A 138 -12.95 -3.66 -5.27
C PHE A 138 -13.36 -5.08 -5.72
N PRO A 139 -14.64 -5.48 -5.53
CA PRO A 139 -15.18 -6.70 -6.10
C PRO A 139 -15.19 -6.63 -7.63
N ASP A 140 -14.95 -7.78 -8.29
CA ASP A 140 -14.70 -7.96 -9.74
C ASP A 140 -15.28 -6.83 -10.61
N SER A 141 -14.40 -5.97 -11.16
CA SER A 141 -14.79 -5.00 -12.19
C SER A 141 -14.63 -5.63 -13.56
N LYS A 142 -15.38 -5.17 -14.56
CA LYS A 142 -15.12 -5.54 -15.95
C LYS A 142 -14.23 -4.50 -16.62
N ASP A 143 -13.27 -4.94 -17.43
CA ASP A 143 -12.61 -4.04 -18.39
C ASP A 143 -13.52 -3.75 -19.59
N ASP A 144 -13.00 -2.96 -20.52
CA ASP A 144 -13.70 -2.55 -21.74
C ASP A 144 -14.07 -3.75 -22.64
N ASP A 145 -13.38 -4.89 -22.48
CA ASP A 145 -13.64 -6.15 -23.19
C ASP A 145 -14.67 -7.03 -22.45
N GLY A 146 -15.08 -6.63 -21.24
CA GLY A 146 -16.04 -7.36 -20.42
C GLY A 146 -15.42 -8.43 -19.53
N ASP A 147 -14.09 -8.53 -19.51
CA ASP A 147 -13.32 -9.47 -18.72
C ASP A 147 -13.20 -8.99 -17.27
N SER A 148 -13.25 -9.94 -16.34
CA SER A 148 -13.18 -9.61 -14.91
C SER A 148 -11.75 -9.24 -14.51
N VAL A 149 -11.51 -7.94 -14.33
CA VAL A 149 -10.28 -7.40 -13.78
C VAL A 149 -10.37 -7.40 -12.26
N ARG A 150 -9.33 -7.94 -11.63
CA ARG A 150 -9.20 -8.09 -10.17
C ARG A 150 -8.12 -7.17 -9.64
N ALA A 151 -8.42 -6.48 -8.55
CA ALA A 151 -7.46 -5.69 -7.79
C ALA A 151 -7.23 -6.35 -6.42
N ASP A 152 -6.41 -7.38 -6.40
CA ASP A 152 -5.99 -8.04 -5.17
C ASP A 152 -5.04 -7.10 -4.40
N ILE A 153 -5.26 -6.90 -3.11
CA ILE A 153 -4.34 -6.13 -2.25
C ILE A 153 -3.25 -7.09 -1.76
N GLU A 154 -2.05 -7.04 -2.34
CA GLU A 154 -0.92 -7.88 -1.92
C GLU A 154 -0.19 -7.31 -0.69
N TYR A 155 -0.17 -5.98 -0.56
CA TYR A 155 0.55 -5.28 0.50
C TYR A 155 -0.32 -4.22 1.16
N ILE A 156 -0.15 -4.03 2.47
CA ILE A 156 -0.72 -2.90 3.20
C ILE A 156 0.45 -2.05 3.69
N LEU A 157 0.48 -0.80 3.25
CA LEU A 157 1.49 0.19 3.59
C LEU A 157 0.94 1.12 4.67
N PHE A 158 1.66 1.30 5.76
CA PHE A 158 1.24 2.12 6.89
C PHE A 158 2.45 2.74 7.59
N THR A 159 2.26 3.82 8.34
CA THR A 159 3.31 4.43 9.16
C THR A 159 3.35 3.79 10.55
N GLN A 160 4.50 3.84 11.22
CA GLN A 160 4.66 3.23 12.54
C GLN A 160 3.69 3.79 13.60
N ASP A 161 3.33 5.07 13.47
CA ASP A 161 2.40 5.82 14.32
C ASP A 161 0.93 5.69 13.90
N ALA A 162 0.62 4.93 12.83
CA ALA A 162 -0.75 4.69 12.44
C ALA A 162 -1.48 3.87 13.51
N ASP A 163 -2.56 4.44 14.05
CA ASP A 163 -3.54 3.76 14.89
C ASP A 163 -4.91 3.88 14.20
N ARG A 164 -5.31 2.82 13.52
CA ARG A 164 -6.52 2.82 12.68
C ARG A 164 -7.10 1.44 12.51
N THR A 165 -8.40 1.33 12.74
CA THR A 165 -9.23 0.20 12.32
C THR A 165 -10.04 0.60 11.10
N PHE A 166 -10.11 -0.29 10.10
CA PHE A 166 -10.84 -0.05 8.86
C PHE A 166 -11.36 -1.34 8.25
N ALA A 167 -12.42 -1.23 7.45
CA ALA A 167 -12.98 -2.33 6.69
C ALA A 167 -12.40 -2.39 5.27
N VAL A 168 -12.11 -3.60 4.80
CA VAL A 168 -11.74 -3.89 3.41
C VAL A 168 -12.62 -5.01 2.83
N PRO A 169 -12.96 -4.95 1.54
CA PRO A 169 -13.52 -6.10 0.85
C PRO A 169 -12.54 -7.28 0.89
N LEU A 170 -13.08 -8.47 1.15
CA LEU A 170 -12.36 -9.73 1.15
C LEU A 170 -12.98 -10.69 0.15
N ARG A 171 -12.16 -11.54 -0.44
CA ARG A 171 -12.61 -12.68 -1.22
C ARG A 171 -12.43 -13.97 -0.43
N ALA A 172 -13.52 -14.71 -0.28
CA ALA A 172 -13.56 -16.03 0.33
C ALA A 172 -14.42 -16.96 -0.53
N GLY A 173 -13.78 -17.85 -1.30
CA GLY A 173 -14.48 -18.72 -2.24
C GLY A 173 -15.12 -17.94 -3.39
N SER A 174 -16.42 -18.16 -3.62
CA SER A 174 -17.22 -17.51 -4.69
C SER A 174 -17.87 -16.18 -4.28
N GLY A 175 -17.67 -15.74 -3.03
CA GLY A 175 -18.34 -14.55 -2.49
C GLY A 175 -17.38 -13.44 -2.07
N THR A 176 -17.92 -12.23 -1.99
CA THR A 176 -17.26 -11.07 -1.35
C THR A 176 -17.74 -10.97 0.10
N ARG A 177 -16.80 -10.80 1.02
CA ARG A 177 -17.00 -10.59 2.46
C ARG A 177 -16.39 -9.25 2.88
N THR A 178 -16.57 -8.87 4.13
CA THR A 178 -15.94 -7.66 4.69
C THR A 178 -14.96 -8.06 5.78
N GLY A 179 -13.72 -7.60 5.68
CA GLY A 179 -12.67 -7.82 6.68
C GLY A 179 -12.43 -6.56 7.49
N VAL A 180 -12.31 -6.69 8.80
CA VAL A 180 -11.92 -5.59 9.69
C VAL A 180 -10.43 -5.74 9.98
N VAL A 181 -9.65 -4.74 9.60
CA VAL A 181 -8.20 -4.69 9.76
C VAL A 181 -7.87 -3.60 10.75
N THR A 182 -7.01 -3.90 11.73
CA THR A 182 -6.46 -2.90 12.64
C THR A 182 -4.96 -2.79 12.44
N VAL A 183 -4.51 -1.55 12.32
CA VAL A 183 -3.10 -1.15 12.34
C VAL A 183 -2.86 -0.40 13.64
N ARG A 184 -1.85 -0.81 14.40
CA ARG A 184 -1.47 -0.17 15.66
C ARG A 184 -0.03 -0.49 16.01
N ASP A 185 0.70 0.50 16.53
CA ASP A 185 2.07 0.34 17.06
C ASP A 185 3.03 -0.35 16.07
N GLY A 186 2.94 0.00 14.78
CA GLY A 186 3.74 -0.60 13.71
C GLY A 186 3.41 -2.07 13.39
N ARG A 187 2.25 -2.55 13.83
CA ARG A 187 1.74 -3.90 13.58
C ARG A 187 0.37 -3.84 12.91
N ILE A 188 0.00 -4.93 12.28
CA ILE A 188 -1.30 -5.07 11.61
C ILE A 188 -1.91 -6.43 11.91
N ARG A 189 -3.23 -6.48 12.00
CA ARG A 189 -4.00 -7.71 12.21
C ARG A 189 -5.32 -7.64 11.44
N LEU A 190 -5.75 -8.79 10.95
CA LEU A 190 -7.13 -9.00 10.49
C LEU A 190 -7.96 -9.44 11.70
N ASP A 191 -8.74 -8.54 12.29
CA ASP A 191 -9.50 -8.79 13.51
C ASP A 191 -10.74 -9.66 13.27
N GLU A 192 -11.44 -9.41 12.18
CA GLU A 192 -12.74 -10.02 11.93
C GLU A 192 -12.98 -10.23 10.43
N VAL A 193 -13.61 -11.35 10.07
CA VAL A 193 -14.17 -11.58 8.74
C VAL A 193 -15.68 -11.69 8.88
N ARG A 194 -16.40 -10.70 8.37
CA ARG A 194 -17.86 -10.63 8.39
C ARG A 194 -18.41 -11.24 7.11
N ASP A 195 -19.43 -12.08 7.26
CA ASP A 195 -20.19 -12.67 6.14
C ASP A 195 -21.15 -11.67 5.46
N VAL A 196 -20.98 -10.37 5.71
CA VAL A 196 -21.71 -9.31 5.05
C VAL A 196 -20.93 -8.87 3.80
N PRO A 197 -21.58 -8.78 2.63
CA PRO A 197 -20.94 -8.25 1.43
C PRO A 197 -20.43 -6.82 1.68
N ALA A 198 -19.23 -6.53 1.19
CA ALA A 198 -18.73 -5.16 1.16
C ALA A 198 -19.75 -4.28 0.43
N ARG A 199 -19.94 -3.05 0.89
CA ARG A 199 -20.82 -2.08 0.25
C ARG A 199 -20.00 -0.99 -0.41
N ARG A 200 -20.50 -0.48 -1.53
CA ARG A 200 -19.96 0.72 -2.14
C ARG A 200 -20.18 1.90 -1.18
N LEU A 201 -19.09 2.54 -0.77
CA LEU A 201 -19.06 3.64 0.20
C LEU A 201 -19.18 5.02 -0.47
N ARG A 202 -18.83 5.13 -1.76
CA ARG A 202 -18.87 6.39 -2.53
C ARG A 202 -19.67 6.29 -3.84
N PRO A 203 -20.41 7.35 -4.22
CA PRO A 203 -21.26 7.37 -5.43
C PRO A 203 -20.47 7.56 -6.73
N ALA A 204 -19.29 8.18 -6.70
CA ALA A 204 -18.44 8.37 -7.88
C ALA A 204 -17.94 7.02 -8.41
N ASP A 205 -17.79 6.85 -9.72
CA ASP A 205 -17.18 5.65 -10.32
C ASP A 205 -15.65 5.70 -10.14
N GLY A 206 -15.06 4.60 -9.67
CA GLY A 206 -13.62 4.53 -9.40
C GLY A 206 -13.24 3.32 -8.54
N ARG A 207 -11.93 3.04 -8.46
CA ARG A 207 -11.41 1.85 -7.75
C ARG A 207 -11.50 1.98 -6.22
N ASN A 208 -11.42 3.20 -5.69
CA ASN A 208 -11.45 3.50 -4.25
C ASN A 208 -12.87 3.59 -3.65
N VAL A 209 -13.91 3.24 -4.39
CA VAL A 209 -15.31 3.47 -3.97
C VAL A 209 -15.79 2.48 -2.91
N TRP A 210 -15.04 1.40 -2.70
CA TRP A 210 -15.30 0.36 -1.69
C TRP A 210 -14.42 0.53 -0.46
N LEU A 211 -13.47 1.48 -0.50
CA LEU A 211 -12.50 1.71 0.56
C LEU A 211 -12.93 2.90 1.41
N GLU A 212 -12.67 2.81 2.71
CA GLU A 212 -12.95 3.89 3.65
C GLU A 212 -12.16 5.17 3.35
N ASP A 213 -12.61 6.29 3.91
CA ASP A 213 -11.95 7.59 3.74
C ASP A 213 -10.52 7.62 4.27
N GLY A 214 -9.57 8.08 3.45
CA GLY A 214 -8.14 8.04 3.77
C GLY A 214 -7.46 6.68 3.55
N LEU A 215 -8.16 5.72 2.94
CA LEU A 215 -7.53 4.57 2.29
C LEU A 215 -7.40 4.83 0.79
N GLU A 216 -6.23 4.51 0.24
CA GLU A 216 -5.94 4.65 -1.19
C GLU A 216 -5.34 3.36 -1.71
N TYR A 217 -5.93 2.79 -2.76
CA TYR A 217 -5.33 1.66 -3.46
C TYR A 217 -4.41 2.15 -4.58
N ASP A 218 -3.23 1.56 -4.65
CA ASP A 218 -2.25 1.81 -5.68
C ASP A 218 -2.09 0.61 -6.61
N ASP A 219 -2.54 0.79 -7.85
CA ASP A 219 -2.52 -0.24 -8.89
C ASP A 219 -1.11 -0.67 -9.28
N ASP A 220 -0.13 0.24 -9.22
CA ASP A 220 1.25 -0.05 -9.65
C ASP A 220 2.00 -0.99 -8.68
N SER A 221 1.54 -1.12 -7.44
CA SER A 221 2.18 -1.98 -6.44
C SER A 221 1.25 -2.97 -5.75
N ASP A 222 -0.01 -3.05 -6.17
CA ASP A 222 -1.05 -3.85 -5.52
C ASP A 222 -1.11 -3.57 -4.01
N ALA A 223 -0.95 -2.30 -3.64
CA ALA A 223 -0.78 -1.88 -2.26
C ALA A 223 -1.90 -0.97 -1.77
N LEU A 224 -2.42 -1.25 -0.59
CA LEU A 224 -3.33 -0.37 0.13
C LEU A 224 -2.54 0.56 1.04
N LEU A 225 -2.66 1.87 0.83
CA LEU A 225 -2.07 2.91 1.66
C LEU A 225 -3.03 3.25 2.79
N VAL A 226 -2.55 3.07 4.02
CA VAL A 226 -3.22 3.46 5.25
C VAL A 226 -2.47 4.67 5.79
N ILE A 227 -2.92 5.86 5.38
CA ILE A 227 -2.37 7.11 5.89
C ILE A 227 -3.01 7.31 7.27
N GLY A 228 -2.20 7.28 8.33
CA GLY A 228 -2.63 7.77 9.65
C GLY A 228 -3.12 9.21 9.49
N ARG A 229 -4.04 9.71 10.32
CA ARG A 229 -4.48 11.13 10.24
C ARG A 229 -3.30 12.07 10.53
N THR A 230 -2.40 12.26 9.58
CA THR A 230 -1.50 13.38 9.54
C THR A 230 -2.30 14.57 9.05
N GLN A 231 -2.20 15.65 9.82
CA GLN A 231 -2.87 16.93 9.63
C GLN A 231 -2.86 17.40 8.16
N PRO A 232 -3.87 18.20 7.75
CA PRO A 232 -3.91 18.77 6.41
C PRO A 232 -2.56 19.43 6.11
N VAL A 233 -1.93 18.99 5.02
CA VAL A 233 -0.78 19.70 4.45
C VAL A 233 -1.34 21.00 3.89
N SER A 234 -1.14 22.08 4.64
CA SER A 234 -1.38 23.48 4.24
C SER A 234 -0.36 23.94 3.20
#